data_AF-A0A7S1QL06-F1
#
_entry.id   AF-A0A7S1QL06-F1
#
_cell.length_a   1.000
_cell.length_b   1.000
_cell.length_c   1.000
_cell.angle_alpha   90.00
_cell.angle_beta   90.00
_cell.angle_gamma   90.00
#
_symmetry.space_group_name_H-M   'P 1'
#
loop_
_entity.id
_entity.type
_entity.pdbx_description
1 polymer ?
#
loop_
_entity_poly.entity_id
_entity_poly.type
_entity_poly.pdbx_seq_one_letter_code
_entity_poly.pdbx_strand_id
1 'polypeptide(L)'
;GKSDPGYAPYQLPDVGCNGDRAFCDMRVDQLVWATSHNAMSSAADKFVAPNNFYPMQQSLAQGFRAFMLDVYPWSPSANSSVGVNESVWECHGACFLGG
;
A
#
# COMPACT_ATOMS: atom_id res chain seq x y z
N GLY A 1 20.63 -25.15 11.69
CA GLY A 1 19.19 -24.97 11.43
C GLY A 1 18.97 -25.17 9.95
N LYS A 2 17.98 -25.96 9.56
CA LYS A 2 17.81 -26.47 8.19
C LYS A 2 17.56 -25.33 7.18
N SER A 3 18.23 -25.38 6.05
CA SER A 3 18.00 -24.53 4.87
C SER A 3 16.77 -25.01 4.10
N ASP A 4 15.84 -24.10 3.84
CA ASP A 4 14.68 -24.35 2.96
C ASP A 4 15.14 -24.55 1.51
N PRO A 5 14.67 -25.61 0.81
CA PRO A 5 15.07 -25.86 -0.56
C PRO A 5 14.12 -25.12 -1.52
N GLY A 6 14.55 -23.99 -2.09
CA GLY A 6 13.91 -23.51 -3.32
C GLY A 6 13.84 -22.01 -3.60
N TYR A 7 14.26 -21.12 -2.70
CA TYR A 7 14.34 -19.70 -3.03
C TYR A 7 15.80 -19.31 -3.30
N ALA A 8 16.15 -19.17 -4.58
CA ALA A 8 17.36 -18.43 -4.93
C ALA A 8 17.22 -17.00 -4.35
N PRO A 9 18.27 -16.45 -3.71
CA PRO A 9 18.18 -15.12 -3.13
C PRO A 9 17.84 -14.12 -4.25
N TYR A 10 16.73 -13.41 -4.11
CA TYR A 10 16.37 -12.32 -5.01
C TYR A 10 17.47 -11.26 -4.94
N GLN A 11 18.32 -11.19 -5.99
CA GLN A 11 19.33 -10.16 -6.10
C GLN A 11 18.60 -8.87 -6.46
N LEU A 12 18.44 -7.98 -5.47
CA LEU A 12 17.99 -6.63 -5.74
C LEU A 12 18.97 -5.99 -6.74
N PRO A 13 18.49 -5.30 -7.78
CA PRO A 13 19.35 -4.52 -8.65
C PRO A 13 20.23 -3.60 -7.82
N ASP A 14 21.52 -3.50 -8.15
CA ASP A 14 22.45 -2.58 -7.49
C ASP A 14 22.21 -1.14 -7.96
N VAL A 15 21.04 -0.60 -7.62
CA VAL A 15 20.56 0.74 -8.02
C VAL A 15 20.66 1.75 -6.87
N GLY A 16 21.33 1.40 -5.77
CA GLY A 16 21.35 2.23 -4.56
C GLY A 16 19.99 2.31 -3.84
N CYS A 17 19.82 3.30 -2.98
CA CYS A 17 18.60 3.49 -2.19
C CYS A 17 17.73 4.53 -2.86
N ASN A 18 16.45 4.22 -3.12
CA ASN A 18 15.58 5.11 -3.91
C ASN A 18 16.21 5.55 -5.26
N GLY A 19 17.04 4.70 -5.88
CA GLY A 19 17.69 4.95 -7.17
C GLY A 19 19.07 5.61 -7.13
N ASP A 20 19.59 5.98 -5.95
CA ASP A 20 20.96 6.54 -5.80
C ASP A 20 21.64 6.04 -4.52
N ARG A 21 22.94 5.76 -4.58
CA ARG A 21 23.73 5.34 -3.41
C ARG A 21 23.91 6.47 -2.40
N ALA A 22 23.90 7.73 -2.83
CA ALA A 22 23.98 8.89 -1.95
C ALA A 22 22.77 8.99 -1.00
N PHE A 23 21.64 8.37 -1.36
CA PHE A 23 20.42 8.39 -0.56
C PHE A 23 20.40 7.30 0.53
N CYS A 24 21.37 6.38 0.57
CA CYS A 24 21.33 5.25 1.51
C CYS A 24 21.50 5.66 2.98
N ASP A 25 22.19 6.77 3.25
CA ASP A 25 22.37 7.29 4.60
C ASP A 25 21.35 8.40 4.94
N MET A 26 20.46 8.74 4.00
CA MET A 26 19.44 9.78 4.21
C MET A 26 18.26 9.21 4.97
N ARG A 27 17.73 10.01 5.90
CA ARG A 27 16.49 9.67 6.59
C ARG A 27 15.29 9.82 5.64
N VAL A 28 14.22 9.11 5.97
CA VAL A 28 12.96 9.14 5.21
C VAL A 28 12.36 10.54 5.04
N ASP A 29 12.58 11.46 5.99
CA ASP A 29 12.13 12.86 5.94
C ASP A 29 13.01 13.77 5.07
N GLN A 30 14.12 13.27 4.55
CA GLN A 30 15.08 14.04 3.74
C GLN A 30 15.01 13.71 2.25
N LEU A 31 14.20 12.72 1.88
CA LEU A 31 14.04 12.25 0.51
C LEU A 31 12.68 12.66 -0.06
N VAL A 32 12.63 12.83 -1.37
CA VAL A 32 11.37 12.98 -2.11
C VAL A 32 10.87 11.60 -2.50
N TRP A 33 9.59 11.34 -2.21
CA TRP A 33 8.94 10.06 -2.48
C TRP A 33 7.83 10.24 -3.50
N ALA A 34 7.71 9.29 -4.43
CA ALA A 34 6.49 9.13 -5.21
C ALA A 34 5.40 8.56 -4.30
N THR A 35 4.28 9.27 -4.19
CA THR A 35 3.19 8.96 -3.27
C THR A 35 1.87 8.83 -4.02
N SER A 36 0.97 7.97 -3.53
CA SER A 36 -0.38 7.83 -4.07
C SER A 36 -1.42 8.11 -2.99
N HIS A 37 -2.28 9.09 -3.28
CA HIS A 37 -3.46 9.43 -2.50
C HIS A 37 -4.53 8.37 -2.76
N ASN A 38 -5.14 7.85 -1.68
CA ASN A 38 -6.16 6.81 -1.78
C ASN A 38 -5.69 5.63 -2.66
N ALA A 39 -4.53 5.05 -2.31
CA ALA A 39 -3.82 4.12 -3.16
C ALA A 39 -4.58 2.82 -3.50
N MET A 40 -5.45 2.36 -2.61
CA MET A 40 -6.34 1.21 -2.85
C MET A 40 -7.49 1.51 -3.84
N SER A 41 -7.84 2.78 -4.04
CA SER A 41 -9.00 3.21 -4.83
C SER A 41 -8.62 3.19 -6.30
N SER A 42 -8.78 2.04 -6.93
CA SER A 42 -8.36 1.82 -8.31
C SER A 42 -9.50 1.38 -9.23
N ALA A 43 -9.42 1.80 -10.49
CA ALA A 43 -10.38 1.39 -11.52
C ALA A 43 -10.27 -0.11 -11.81
N ALA A 44 -9.05 -0.66 -11.77
CA ALA A 44 -8.81 -2.09 -11.92
C ALA A 44 -9.45 -2.93 -10.82
N ASP A 45 -9.51 -2.38 -9.59
CA ASP A 45 -10.18 -2.98 -8.44
C ASP A 45 -11.67 -2.61 -8.37
N LYS A 46 -12.21 -1.97 -9.43
CA LYS A 46 -13.63 -1.65 -9.62
C LYS A 46 -14.23 -0.72 -8.57
N PHE A 47 -13.42 0.17 -7.98
CA PHE A 47 -13.95 1.27 -7.18
C PHE A 47 -14.90 2.12 -8.02
N VAL A 48 -15.98 2.60 -7.42
CA VAL A 48 -17.05 3.35 -8.12
C VAL A 48 -16.55 4.71 -8.60
N ALA A 49 -15.69 5.35 -7.82
CA ALA A 49 -15.05 6.62 -8.14
C ALA A 49 -13.54 6.51 -7.85
N PRO A 50 -12.76 5.84 -8.71
CA PRO A 50 -11.38 5.51 -8.42
C PRO A 50 -10.46 6.73 -8.48
N ASN A 51 -9.44 6.80 -7.61
CA ASN A 51 -8.39 7.82 -7.68
C ASN A 51 -7.24 7.40 -8.58
N ASN A 52 -7.04 6.09 -8.74
CA ASN A 52 -5.95 5.50 -9.48
C ASN A 52 -6.50 4.61 -10.61
N PHE A 53 -5.76 4.45 -11.70
CA PHE A 53 -6.14 3.49 -12.74
C PHE A 53 -5.76 2.06 -12.38
N TYR A 54 -4.65 1.89 -11.66
CA TYR A 54 -4.01 0.59 -11.41
C TYR A 54 -3.98 0.25 -9.92
N PRO A 55 -3.92 -1.05 -9.58
CA PRO A 55 -3.82 -1.48 -8.19
C PRO A 55 -2.51 -1.06 -7.53
N MET A 56 -2.48 -1.05 -6.20
CA MET A 56 -1.33 -0.66 -5.40
C MET A 56 -0.07 -1.50 -5.70
N GLN A 57 -0.24 -2.79 -5.97
CA GLN A 57 0.87 -3.69 -6.33
C GLN A 57 1.59 -3.24 -7.59
N GLN A 58 0.84 -2.73 -8.58
CA GLN A 58 1.42 -2.17 -9.79
C GLN A 58 2.12 -0.84 -9.49
N SER A 59 1.55 0.01 -8.64
CA SER A 59 2.20 1.26 -8.21
C SER A 59 3.53 1.01 -7.48
N LEU A 60 3.61 -0.03 -6.65
CA LEU A 60 4.87 -0.49 -6.03
C LEU A 60 5.92 -0.86 -7.08
N ALA A 61 5.53 -1.63 -8.09
CA ALA A 61 6.41 -2.01 -9.20
C ALA A 61 6.89 -0.79 -10.02
N GLN A 62 6.08 0.28 -10.08
CA GLN A 62 6.42 1.54 -10.75
C GLN A 62 7.24 2.52 -9.88
N GLY A 63 7.60 2.14 -8.65
CA GLY A 63 8.48 2.94 -7.79
C GLY A 63 7.79 3.83 -6.76
N PHE A 64 6.45 3.76 -6.62
CA PHE A 64 5.76 4.44 -5.52
C PHE A 64 6.15 3.82 -4.17
N ARG A 65 6.39 4.65 -3.15
CA ARG A 65 6.89 4.21 -1.84
C ARG A 65 6.11 4.77 -0.64
N ALA A 66 5.18 5.68 -0.85
CA ALA A 66 4.23 6.07 0.18
C ALA A 66 2.79 5.96 -0.34
N PHE A 67 1.91 5.40 0.49
CA PHE A 67 0.53 5.11 0.13
C PHE A 67 -0.38 5.60 1.25
N MET A 68 -1.36 6.41 0.89
CA MET A 68 -2.44 6.77 1.79
C MET A 68 -3.54 5.71 1.67
N LEU A 69 -3.83 5.06 2.80
CA LEU A 69 -4.86 4.02 2.91
C LEU A 69 -5.96 4.51 3.83
N ASP A 70 -7.19 4.45 3.34
CA ASP A 70 -8.39 4.80 4.09
C ASP A 70 -8.97 3.52 4.69
N VAL A 71 -8.85 3.39 6.01
CA VAL A 71 -9.25 2.19 6.73
C VAL A 71 -10.47 2.46 7.62
N TYR A 72 -11.43 1.54 7.58
CA TYR A 72 -12.64 1.58 8.39
C TYR A 72 -12.80 0.26 9.14
N PRO A 73 -13.18 0.31 10.43
CA PRO A 73 -13.57 -0.90 11.13
C PRO A 73 -14.83 -1.46 10.48
N TRP A 74 -14.82 -2.73 10.13
CA TRP A 74 -16.05 -3.40 9.77
C TRP A 74 -16.87 -3.63 11.02
N SER A 75 -18.11 -3.15 11.04
CA SER A 75 -19.09 -3.60 12.02
C SER A 75 -20.38 -3.99 11.31
N PRO A 76 -21.05 -5.09 11.68
CA PRO A 76 -22.34 -5.46 11.10
C PRO A 76 -23.44 -4.47 11.50
N SER A 77 -23.19 -3.65 12.53
CA SER A 77 -24.13 -2.75 13.15
C SER A 77 -23.49 -1.38 13.24
N ALA A 78 -24.13 -0.36 12.68
CA ALA A 78 -23.66 1.03 12.64
C ALA A 78 -23.50 1.71 14.03
N ASN A 79 -23.48 0.96 15.14
CA ASN A 79 -23.45 1.46 16.51
C ASN A 79 -22.65 0.56 17.48
N SER A 80 -21.60 -0.11 17.01
CA SER A 80 -20.69 -0.84 17.89
C SER A 80 -19.36 -0.10 18.01
N SER A 81 -19.07 0.40 19.20
CA SER A 81 -17.73 0.87 19.59
C SER A 81 -16.76 -0.32 19.53
N VAL A 82 -15.78 -0.23 18.65
CA VAL A 82 -14.98 -1.35 18.13
C VAL A 82 -14.08 -1.99 19.19
N GLY A 83 -14.18 -3.31 19.32
CA GLY A 83 -13.20 -4.19 19.97
C GLY A 83 -12.21 -4.74 18.94
N VAL A 84 -10.96 -4.93 19.33
CA VAL A 84 -9.75 -5.20 18.53
C VAL A 84 -9.70 -6.55 17.75
N ASN A 85 -10.83 -7.02 17.23
CA ASN A 85 -10.96 -8.34 16.60
C ASN A 85 -11.92 -8.37 15.39
N GLU A 86 -12.23 -7.21 14.80
CA GLU A 86 -13.01 -7.08 13.56
C GLU A 86 -12.09 -6.85 12.34
N SER A 87 -12.53 -7.31 11.16
CA SER A 87 -11.83 -7.12 9.89
C SER A 87 -11.73 -5.63 9.52
N VAL A 88 -10.58 -5.20 9.00
CA VAL A 88 -10.40 -3.84 8.48
C VAL A 88 -10.88 -3.81 7.03
N TRP A 89 -11.70 -2.83 6.69
CA TRP A 89 -12.14 -2.57 5.32
C TRP A 89 -11.46 -1.33 4.76
N GLU A 90 -11.21 -1.34 3.45
CA GLU A 90 -10.65 -0.22 2.71
C GLU A 90 -11.78 0.51 1.99
N CYS A 91 -11.96 1.81 2.25
CA CYS A 91 -13.08 2.57 1.71
C CYS A 91 -12.62 3.88 1.06
N HIS A 92 -13.30 4.36 0.02
CA HIS A 92 -13.07 5.68 -0.55
C HIS A 92 -14.17 6.65 -0.10
N GLY A 93 -14.01 7.22 1.10
CA GLY A 93 -15.06 7.97 1.78
C GLY A 93 -16.15 7.04 2.33
N ALA A 94 -17.29 6.93 1.64
CA ALA A 94 -18.32 5.97 2.03
C ALA A 94 -17.96 4.56 1.54
N CYS A 95 -18.04 3.54 2.41
CA CYS A 95 -17.62 2.17 2.08
C CYS A 95 -18.42 1.47 0.96
N PHE A 96 -19.55 2.02 0.51
CA PHE A 96 -20.24 1.51 -0.69
C PHE A 96 -19.65 2.06 -2.00
N LEU A 97 -18.76 3.06 -1.93
CA LEU A 97 -18.07 3.64 -3.09
C LEU A 97 -16.79 2.88 -3.46
N GLY A 98 -16.44 1.85 -2.67
CA GLY A 98 -15.33 0.94 -2.92
C GLY A 98 -15.26 -0.12 -1.84
N GLY A 99 -15.25 -1.39 -2.28
CA GLY A 99 -15.22 -2.61 -1.48
C GLY A 99 -15.28 -3.84 -2.36
#